data_AF-A0A928Q7N8-F1
#
_entry.id   AF-A0A928Q7N8-F1
#
_cell.length_a   1.000
_cell.length_b   1.000
_cell.length_c   1.000
_cell.angle_alpha   90.00
_cell.angle_beta   90.00
_cell.angle_gamma   90.00
#
_symmetry.space_group_name_H-M   'P 1'
#
loop_
_entity.id
_entity.type
_entity.pdbx_description
1 polymer ?
#
loop_
_entity_poly.entity_id
_entity_poly.type
_entity_poly.pdbx_seq_one_letter_code
_entity_poly.pdbx_strand_id
1 'polypeptide(L)'
;MLFAKLAKLAFFAFIIYVLVNIISVQVSLSDKREELAALNERKAELELENEEYERLLNMENDREYMEQIAVEKLDYAYPTEIRFYDTSRN
;
A
#
# COMPACT_ATOMS: atom_id res chain seq x y z
N MET A 1 20.42 33.16 50.48
CA MET A 1 20.42 33.74 49.12
C MET A 1 20.85 32.76 48.03
N LEU A 2 21.87 31.91 48.25
CA LEU A 2 22.37 30.96 47.24
C LEU A 2 21.35 29.87 46.84
N PHE A 3 20.65 29.29 47.82
CA PHE A 3 19.64 28.24 47.58
C PHE A 3 18.49 28.72 46.67
N ALA A 4 18.03 29.96 46.86
CA ALA A 4 17.01 30.57 46.01
C ALA A 4 17.48 30.82 44.56
N LYS A 5 18.78 31.06 44.36
CA LYS A 5 19.37 31.17 43.01
C LYS A 5 19.44 29.81 42.32
N LEU A 6 19.85 28.76 43.05
CA LEU A 6 19.85 27.38 42.53
C LEU A 6 18.44 26.90 42.17
N ALA A 7 17.45 27.16 43.02
CA ALA A 7 16.06 26.78 42.76
C ALA A 7 15.50 27.46 41.50
N LYS A 8 15.79 28.75 41.30
CA LYS A 8 15.41 29.48 40.08
C LYS A 8 16.10 28.92 38.84
N LEU A 9 17.38 28.56 38.94
CA LEU A 9 18.13 27.96 37.83
C LEU A 9 17.57 26.57 37.45
N ALA A 10 17.29 25.73 38.45
CA ALA A 10 16.67 24.42 38.24
C ALA A 10 15.28 24.54 37.59
N PHE A 11 14.49 25.52 38.02
CA PHE A 11 13.18 25.80 37.41
C PHE A 11 13.30 26.23 35.94
N PHE A 12 14.24 27.10 35.61
CA PHE A 12 14.52 27.46 34.22
C PHE A 12 15.00 26.28 33.37
N ALA A 13 15.89 25.45 33.91
CA ALA A 13 16.35 24.24 33.23
C ALA A 13 15.21 23.25 32.98
N PHE A 14 14.29 23.11 33.94
CA PHE A 14 13.10 22.28 33.78
C PHE A 14 12.18 22.79 32.66
N ILE A 15 11.96 24.10 32.57
CA ILE A 15 11.17 24.69 31.48
C ILE A 15 11.81 24.38 30.11
N ILE A 16 13.13 24.57 29.98
CA ILE A 16 13.84 24.28 28.73
C ILE A 16 13.71 22.81 28.36
N TYR A 17 13.86 21.89 29.32
CA TYR A 17 13.69 20.45 29.09
C TYR A 17 12.29 20.10 28.58
N VAL A 18 11.25 20.69 29.17
CA VAL A 18 9.86 20.49 28.74
C VAL A 18 9.65 21.03 27.31
N LEU A 19 10.19 22.20 26.99
CA LEU A 19 10.08 22.78 25.65
C LEU A 19 10.72 21.89 24.57
N VAL A 20 11.91 21.35 24.83
CA VAL A 20 12.58 20.42 23.90
C VAL A 20 11.78 19.12 23.73
N ASN A 21 11.20 18.60 24.81
CA ASN A 21 10.34 17.42 24.74
C ASN A 21 9.09 17.67 23.89
N ILE A 22 8.43 18.82 24.07
CA ILE A 22 7.23 19.17 23.30
C ILE A 22 7.52 19.18 21.79
N ILE A 23 8.65 19.77 21.38
CA ILE A 23 9.08 19.79 19.97
C ILE A 23 9.33 18.37 19.46
N SER A 24 10.05 17.56 20.23
CA SER A 24 10.37 16.17 19.87
C SER A 24 9.11 15.31 19.70
N VAL A 25 8.12 15.51 20.58
CA VAL A 25 6.81 14.85 20.49
C VAL A 25 6.02 15.33 19.27
N GLN A 26 6.06 16.62 18.94
CA GLN A 26 5.39 17.14 17.74
C GLN A 26 5.97 16.57 16.44
N VAL A 27 7.30 16.47 16.33
CA VAL A 27 7.96 15.82 15.18
C VAL A 27 7.52 14.36 15.08
N SER A 28 7.61 13.60 16.17
CA SER A 28 7.20 12.20 16.19
C SER A 28 5.71 11.99 15.85
N LEU A 29 4.86 12.95 16.24
CA LEU A 29 3.43 12.93 15.91
C LEU A 29 3.18 13.25 14.44
N SER A 30 3.96 14.17 13.86
CA SER A 30 3.92 14.49 12.43
C SER A 30 4.33 13.28 11.61
N ASP A 31 5.46 12.66 11.92
CA ASP A 31 5.96 11.47 11.21
C ASP A 31 4.93 10.34 11.23
N LYS A 32 4.32 10.07 12.40
CA LYS A 32 3.27 9.05 12.52
C LYS A 32 2.01 9.40 11.72
N ARG A 33 1.64 10.67 11.62
CA ARG A 33 0.49 11.10 10.81
C ARG A 33 0.76 10.94 9.33
N GLU A 34 1.98 11.25 8.89
CA GLU A 34 2.41 11.05 7.50
C GLU A 34 2.46 9.57 7.14
N GLU A 35 3.03 8.73 8.02
CA GLU A 35 3.04 7.28 7.85
C GLU A 35 1.61 6.71 7.75
N LEU A 36 0.70 7.17 8.62
CA LEU A 36 -0.71 6.79 8.56
C LEU A 36 -1.39 7.26 7.27
N ALA A 37 -1.09 8.46 6.78
CA ALA A 37 -1.64 8.96 5.53
C ALA A 37 -1.17 8.11 4.35
N ALA A 38 0.13 7.83 4.26
CA ALA A 38 0.71 6.98 3.22
C ALA A 38 0.17 5.54 3.26
N LEU A 39 -0.01 4.97 4.46
CA LEU A 39 -0.61 3.64 4.60
C LEU A 39 -2.08 3.61 4.18
N ASN A 40 -2.85 4.64 4.52
CA ASN A 40 -4.26 4.73 4.10
C ASN A 40 -4.40 4.92 2.60
N GLU A 41 -3.51 5.71 1.97
CA GLU A 41 -3.47 5.87 0.52
C GLU A 41 -3.20 4.53 -0.18
N ARG A 42 -2.16 3.80 0.27
CA ARG A 42 -1.87 2.44 -0.24
C ARG A 42 -3.03 1.48 -0.02
N LYS A 43 -3.71 1.56 1.12
CA LYS A 43 -4.87 0.73 1.41
C LYS A 43 -6.02 1.03 0.44
N ALA A 44 -6.29 2.30 0.18
CA ALA A 44 -7.33 2.71 -0.76
C ALA A 44 -7.01 2.26 -2.19
N GLU A 45 -5.75 2.35 -2.61
CA GLU A 45 -5.29 1.86 -3.92
C GLU A 45 -5.51 0.35 -4.05
N LEU A 46 -5.10 -0.43 -3.05
CA LEU A 46 -5.29 -1.88 -3.02
C LEU A 46 -6.77 -2.28 -2.93
N GLU A 47 -7.60 -1.51 -2.23
CA GLU A 47 -9.05 -1.73 -2.19
C GLU A 47 -9.69 -1.48 -3.56
N LEU A 48 -9.30 -0.42 -4.26
CA LEU A 48 -9.74 -0.16 -5.64
C LEU A 48 -9.31 -1.27 -6.61
N GLU A 49 -8.06 -1.73 -6.51
CA GLU A 49 -7.54 -2.80 -7.35
C GLU A 49 -8.29 -4.11 -7.09
N ASN A 50 -8.53 -4.46 -5.83
CA ASN A 50 -9.32 -5.64 -5.47
C ASN A 50 -10.77 -5.54 -5.95
N GLU A 51 -11.42 -4.39 -5.78
CA GLU A 51 -12.77 -4.19 -6.32
C GLU A 51 -12.79 -4.29 -7.85
N GLU A 52 -11.74 -3.87 -8.54
CA GLU A 52 -11.61 -4.04 -9.99
C GLU A 52 -11.47 -5.52 -10.37
N TYR A 53 -10.61 -6.27 -9.69
CA TYR A 53 -10.50 -7.72 -9.89
C TYR A 53 -11.83 -8.42 -9.64
N GLU A 54 -12.52 -8.10 -8.55
CA GLU A 54 -13.83 -8.66 -8.26
C GLU A 54 -14.86 -8.28 -9.34
N ARG A 55 -14.83 -7.05 -9.86
CA ARG A 55 -15.69 -6.68 -10.99
C ARG A 55 -15.38 -7.51 -12.22
N LEU A 56 -14.10 -7.64 -12.59
CA LEU A 56 -13.69 -8.43 -13.76
C LEU A 56 -14.11 -9.89 -13.63
N LEU A 57 -13.92 -10.49 -12.45
CA LEU A 57 -14.31 -11.87 -12.15
C LEU A 57 -15.83 -12.07 -12.04
N ASN A 58 -16.59 -11.04 -11.69
CA ASN A 58 -18.05 -11.14 -11.58
C ASN A 58 -18.78 -10.71 -12.86
N MET A 59 -18.07 -10.26 -13.90
CA MET A 59 -18.68 -10.03 -15.21
C MET A 59 -19.16 -11.37 -15.75
N GLU A 60 -20.43 -11.45 -16.15
CA GLU A 60 -21.12 -12.64 -16.67
C GLU A 60 -20.40 -13.31 -17.88
N ASN A 61 -19.39 -12.63 -18.44
CA ASN A 61 -18.53 -13.10 -19.53
C ASN A 61 -17.24 -13.81 -19.07
N ASP A 62 -17.15 -14.16 -17.79
CA ASP A 62 -16.00 -14.82 -17.14
C ASP A 62 -15.55 -16.08 -17.89
N ARG A 63 -16.50 -16.82 -18.47
CA ARG A 63 -16.20 -18.01 -19.28
C ARG A 63 -15.41 -17.66 -20.54
N GLU A 64 -15.80 -16.61 -21.26
CA GLU A 64 -15.18 -16.25 -22.54
C GLU A 64 -13.76 -15.68 -22.32
N TYR A 65 -13.57 -14.88 -21.27
CA TYR A 65 -12.26 -14.39 -20.85
C TYR A 65 -11.33 -15.52 -20.37
N MET A 66 -11.85 -16.45 -19.56
CA MET A 66 -11.10 -17.62 -19.11
C MET A 66 -10.76 -18.57 -20.26
N GLU A 67 -11.65 -18.71 -21.25
CA GLU A 67 -11.40 -19.46 -22.49
C GLU A 67 -10.26 -18.83 -23.31
N GLN A 68 -10.23 -17.50 -23.44
CA GLN A 68 -9.11 -16.80 -24.11
C GLN A 68 -7.77 -17.05 -23.44
N ILE A 69 -7.68 -16.89 -22.11
CA ILE A 69 -6.44 -17.15 -21.36
C ILE A 69 -6.01 -18.62 -21.50
N ALA A 70 -6.95 -19.55 -21.43
CA ALA A 70 -6.67 -20.97 -21.57
C ALA A 70 -6.09 -21.31 -22.95
N VAL A 71 -6.63 -20.73 -24.02
CA VAL A 71 -6.14 -20.94 -25.39
C VAL A 71 -4.81 -20.23 -25.65
N GLU A 72 -4.69 -18.96 -25.25
CA GLU A 72 -3.54 -18.11 -25.62
C GLU A 72 -2.30 -18.37 -24.77
N LYS A 73 -2.47 -18.60 -23.47
CA LYS A 73 -1.36 -18.69 -22.51
C LYS A 73 -1.08 -20.10 -22.02
N LEU A 74 -2.10 -20.95 -21.98
CA LEU A 74 -2.01 -22.28 -21.41
C LEU A 74 -2.06 -23.40 -22.48
N ASP A 75 -2.11 -23.02 -23.76
CA ASP A 75 -2.17 -23.92 -24.93
C ASP A 75 -3.28 -24.98 -24.84
N TYR A 76 -4.37 -24.66 -24.14
CA TYR A 76 -5.56 -25.50 -24.16
C TYR A 76 -6.22 -25.40 -25.55
N ALA A 77 -6.71 -26.53 -26.02
CA ALA A 77 -7.53 -26.64 -27.22
C ALA A 77 -8.85 -27.33 -26.86
N TYR A 78 -9.92 -27.01 -27.59
CA TYR A 78 -11.17 -27.73 -27.37
C TYR A 78 -10.97 -29.20 -27.77
N PRO A 79 -11.61 -30.17 -27.08
CA PRO A 79 -11.45 -31.60 -27.41
C PRO A 79 -11.82 -31.98 -28.84
N THR A 80 -12.62 -31.14 -29.51
CA THR A 80 -13.08 -31.30 -30.89
C THR A 80 -12.33 -30.43 -31.90
N GLU A 81 -11.30 -29.69 -31.47
CA GLU A 81 -10.55 -28.77 -32.32
C GLU A 81 -9.38 -29.47 -33.02
N ILE A 82 -9.30 -29.35 -34.35
CA ILE A 82 -8.19 -29.88 -35.15
C ILE A 82 -7.41 -28.68 -35.70
N ARG A 83 -6.22 -28.44 -35.17
CA ARG A 83 -5.33 -27.35 -35.61
C ARG A 83 -4.33 -27.87 -36.64
N PHE A 84 -4.23 -27.21 -37.79
CA PHE A 84 -3.24 -27.49 -38.82
C PHE A 84 -2.10 -26.50 -38.72
N TYR A 85 -0.91 -26.97 -38.39
CA TYR A 85 0.30 -26.15 -38.39
C TYR A 85 0.98 -26.29 -39.75
N ASP A 86 1.17 -25.17 -40.45
CA ASP A 86 1.89 -25.16 -41.72
C ASP A 86 3.39 -25.30 -41.44
N THR A 87 3.94 -26.47 -41.82
CA THR A 87 5.35 -26.81 -41.65
C THR A 87 6.16 -26.56 -42.93
N SER A 88 5.59 -25.91 -43.95
CA SER A 88 6.22 -25.73 -45.26
C SER A 88 7.33 -24.67 -45.32
N ARG A 89 7.62 -23.99 -44.21
CA ARG A 89 8.80 -23.13 -44.08
C ARG A 89 9.79 -23.74 -43.09
N ASN A 90 10.68 -24.58 -43.60
CA ASN A 90 11.97 -24.90 -43.00
C ASN A 90 13.07 -24.63 -44.04
#